data_AF-A0A1M4V2J1-F1
#
_entry.id   AF-A0A1M4V2J1-F1
#
_cell.length_a   1.000
_cell.length_b   1.000
_cell.length_c   1.000
_cell.angle_alpha   90.00
_cell.angle_beta   90.00
_cell.angle_gamma   90.00
#
_symmetry.space_group_name_H-M   'P 1'
#
loop_
_entity.id
_entity.type
_entity.pdbx_description
1 polymer ?
#
loop_
_entity_poly.entity_id
_entity_poly.type
_entity_poly.pdbx_seq_one_letter_code
_entity_poly.pdbx_strand_id
1 'polypeptide(L)'
;MAGRNDPCPCGSHKKYKKCCERVIAFSQAEQVKARREREWFMQGKSELVHWFKKHWSDEKHCKWSSHFKELLQLEQDQPIPQHFYVSFAYWLLFDACCMEGERPVDRWIRSFPVPTEQERLIHSFKDLSLSCYEVIDIREERMLFHRLFDGVKIEIHTCQHSTFEKGDLVFTRLIRFGNHYQFVGPYTSFVHEMRGEILVQLEKFNHPDEEHKDYTTRNHVWRVLGYSIQRAKELERIEELVAASEDVLGSVDDSVILDAMEQKEANQKPGLPLKIMQQLEQFFVTCVSPLQKKTQSLYGDSFELLFRFLSDRYGQSFDWKQLDRDTLIHFFTVWYLDHVSTTPTSSKIFLNTMKTFFRWLAAEKISDIYHQFFQPVYLALIRTLPITIEARKWLRINGVTSTQRGQGPPVLTDLYQLAISSSGPVLLVGNKWISVRLSGFPPMWEENRFWIRGSIQKVNAESVFTHIENVYPAVMVEESNSPQPLRYIENSN
;
A
#
# COMPACT_ATOMS: atom_id res chain seq x y z
N MET A 1 5.99 25.33 26.71
CA MET A 1 6.98 24.23 26.71
C MET A 1 7.64 24.19 28.07
N ALA A 2 7.84 23.01 28.67
CA ALA A 2 8.58 22.89 29.93
C ALA A 2 10.06 23.26 29.68
N GLY A 3 10.63 24.11 30.52
CA GLY A 3 12.03 24.50 30.47
C GLY A 3 12.95 23.34 30.82
N ARG A 4 14.18 23.37 30.27
CA ARG A 4 15.14 22.26 30.37
C ARG A 4 15.48 21.83 31.81
N ASN A 5 15.39 22.76 32.77
CA ASN A 5 15.64 22.51 34.19
C ASN A 5 14.37 22.27 35.02
N ASP A 6 13.18 22.39 34.41
CA ASP A 6 11.89 22.26 35.08
C ASP A 6 11.61 20.79 35.45
N PRO A 7 10.76 20.52 36.46
CA PRO A 7 10.28 19.18 36.72
C PRO A 7 9.61 18.60 35.47
N CYS A 8 9.93 17.34 35.19
CA CYS A 8 9.49 16.67 33.97
C CYS A 8 7.96 16.46 33.99
N PRO A 9 7.23 16.78 32.91
CA PRO A 9 5.77 16.70 32.87
C PRO A 9 5.23 15.26 32.91
N CYS A 10 6.09 14.24 32.80
CA CYS A 10 5.70 12.84 32.94
C CYS A 10 5.43 12.38 34.39
N GLY A 11 5.48 13.30 35.37
CA GLY A 11 5.24 12.98 36.78
C GLY A 11 6.41 12.31 37.51
N SER A 12 7.58 12.18 36.89
CA SER A 12 8.75 11.54 37.51
C SER A 12 9.47 12.37 38.57
N HIS A 13 9.08 13.64 38.77
CA HIS A 13 9.72 14.64 39.62
C HIS A 13 11.21 14.94 39.33
N LYS A 14 11.82 14.31 38.32
CA LYS A 14 13.19 14.60 37.86
C LYS A 14 13.20 15.84 36.96
N LYS A 15 14.34 16.55 36.88
CA LYS A 15 14.52 17.63 35.87
C LYS A 15 14.33 17.08 34.45
N TYR A 16 13.63 17.80 33.58
CA TYR A 16 13.33 17.39 32.20
C TYR A 16 14.57 16.86 31.44
N LYS A 17 15.71 17.57 31.55
CA LYS A 17 17.00 17.15 30.96
C LYS A 17 17.61 15.83 31.45
N LYS A 18 17.14 15.33 32.60
CA LYS A 18 17.56 14.05 33.19
C LYS A 18 16.48 12.97 33.05
N CYS A 19 15.36 13.28 32.39
CA CYS A 19 14.24 12.38 32.21
C CYS A 19 13.82 12.35 30.72
N CYS A 20 12.62 12.83 30.37
CA CYS A 20 12.06 12.69 29.03
C CYS A 20 12.95 13.29 27.92
N GLU A 21 13.74 14.35 28.15
CA GLU A 21 14.65 14.88 27.12
C GLU A 21 15.65 13.82 26.65
N ARG A 22 16.22 13.03 27.59
CA ARG A 22 17.14 11.94 27.24
C ARG A 22 16.41 10.79 26.56
N VAL A 23 15.24 10.40 27.08
CA VAL A 23 14.44 9.31 26.49
C VAL A 23 14.03 9.64 25.05
N ILE A 24 13.64 10.89 24.79
CA ILE A 24 13.33 11.40 23.45
C ILE A 24 14.58 11.40 22.58
N ALA A 25 15.72 11.89 23.09
CA ALA A 25 16.99 11.88 22.35
C ALA A 25 17.46 10.46 22.00
N PHE A 26 17.33 9.49 22.92
CA PHE A 26 17.63 8.08 22.67
C PHE A 26 16.67 7.48 21.64
N SER A 27 15.37 7.74 21.75
CA SER A 27 14.37 7.28 20.79
C SER A 27 14.62 7.83 19.38
N GLN A 28 14.95 9.12 19.26
CA GLN A 28 15.32 9.75 17.99
C GLN A 28 16.61 9.17 17.41
N ALA A 29 17.65 8.98 18.24
CA ALA A 29 18.90 8.35 17.80
C ALA A 29 18.68 6.92 17.32
N GLU A 30 17.82 6.16 17.99
CA GLU A 30 17.46 4.79 17.61
C GLU A 30 16.67 4.76 16.30
N GLN A 31 15.73 5.69 16.09
CA GLN A 31 15.01 5.84 14.81
C GLN A 31 15.94 6.18 13.65
N VAL A 32 16.89 7.11 13.86
CA VAL A 32 17.90 7.46 12.84
C VAL A 32 18.78 6.27 12.51
N LYS A 33 19.20 5.49 13.51
CA LYS A 33 19.98 4.27 13.32
C LYS A 33 19.19 3.20 12.56
N ALA A 34 17.96 2.90 12.98
CA ALA A 34 17.10 1.92 12.33
C ALA A 34 16.81 2.30 10.86
N ARG A 35 16.63 3.60 10.58
CA ARG A 35 16.48 4.10 9.22
C ARG A 35 17.72 3.85 8.36
N ARG A 36 18.92 4.15 8.87
CA ARG A 36 20.18 3.89 8.15
C ARG A 36 20.39 2.40 7.89
N GLU A 37 20.14 1.56 8.88
CA GLU A 37 20.25 0.10 8.72
C GLU A 37 19.25 -0.43 7.68
N ARG A 38 18.03 0.12 7.63
CA ARG A 38 17.04 -0.22 6.60
C ARG A 38 17.49 0.22 5.20
N GLU A 39 18.02 1.43 5.06
CA GLU A 39 18.56 1.95 3.79
C GLU A 39 19.71 1.06 3.30
N TRP A 40 20.65 0.70 4.18
CA TRP A 40 21.72 -0.23 3.85
C TRP A 40 21.20 -1.63 3.51
N PHE A 41 20.18 -2.14 4.21
CA PHE A 41 19.56 -3.42 3.87
C PHE A 41 18.97 -3.41 2.45
N MET A 42 18.24 -2.36 2.10
CA MET A 42 17.67 -2.24 0.75
C MET A 42 18.76 -2.14 -0.32
N GLN A 43 19.85 -1.45 -0.03
CA GLN A 43 21.02 -1.39 -0.91
C GLN A 43 21.68 -2.77 -1.06
N GLY A 44 22.03 -3.43 0.06
CA GLY A 44 22.65 -4.75 0.06
C GLY A 44 21.80 -5.81 -0.64
N LYS A 45 20.47 -5.77 -0.45
CA LYS A 45 19.53 -6.65 -1.16
C LYS A 45 19.60 -6.42 -2.67
N SER A 46 19.61 -5.16 -3.10
CA SER A 46 19.73 -4.81 -4.52
C SER A 46 21.04 -5.29 -5.13
N GLU A 47 22.15 -5.16 -4.39
CA GLU A 47 23.47 -5.61 -4.82
C GLU A 47 23.56 -7.14 -4.88
N LEU A 48 23.00 -7.83 -3.88
CA LEU A 48 22.88 -9.29 -3.86
C LEU A 48 22.09 -9.80 -5.07
N VAL A 49 20.95 -9.20 -5.39
CA VAL A 49 20.13 -9.58 -6.57
C VAL A 49 20.92 -9.38 -7.86
N HIS A 50 21.62 -8.25 -7.99
CA HIS A 50 22.43 -7.96 -9.17
C HIS A 50 23.60 -8.95 -9.31
N TRP A 51 24.32 -9.20 -8.21
CA TRP A 51 25.41 -10.16 -8.15
C TRP A 51 24.91 -11.57 -8.48
N PHE A 52 23.78 -11.99 -7.94
CA PHE A 52 23.19 -13.29 -8.19
C PHE A 52 22.86 -13.46 -9.67
N LYS A 53 22.19 -12.48 -10.30
CA LYS A 53 21.89 -12.51 -11.74
C LYS A 53 23.12 -12.69 -12.62
N LYS A 54 24.27 -12.13 -12.24
CA LYS A 54 25.53 -12.27 -12.98
C LYS A 54 26.11 -13.69 -12.91
N HIS A 55 25.86 -14.42 -11.83
CA HIS A 55 26.41 -15.76 -11.59
C HIS A 55 25.38 -16.89 -11.74
N TRP A 56 24.13 -16.54 -12.05
CA TRP A 56 23.02 -17.46 -12.26
C TRP A 56 22.96 -17.91 -13.71
N SER A 57 22.62 -19.18 -13.94
CA SER A 57 22.45 -19.74 -15.28
C SER A 57 21.07 -20.36 -15.45
N ASP A 58 20.55 -20.32 -16.68
CA ASP A 58 19.23 -20.85 -17.01
C ASP A 58 19.13 -22.37 -16.84
N GLU A 59 20.23 -23.10 -17.03
CA GLU A 59 20.30 -24.54 -16.77
C GLU A 59 20.02 -24.88 -15.29
N LYS A 60 20.52 -24.05 -14.35
CA LYS A 60 20.24 -24.19 -12.92
C LYS A 60 18.79 -23.83 -12.60
N HIS A 61 18.18 -22.93 -13.37
CA HIS A 61 16.82 -22.47 -13.12
C HIS A 61 15.80 -23.62 -13.16
N CYS A 62 15.86 -24.50 -14.16
CA CYS A 62 14.95 -25.64 -14.25
C CYS A 62 15.08 -26.57 -13.04
N LYS A 63 16.31 -26.95 -12.67
CA LYS A 63 16.58 -27.83 -11.51
C LYS A 63 16.02 -27.25 -10.21
N TRP A 64 16.33 -25.98 -9.92
CA TRP A 64 15.92 -25.35 -8.68
C TRP A 64 14.44 -24.99 -8.66
N SER A 65 13.83 -24.73 -9.82
CA SER A 65 12.38 -24.60 -9.97
C SER A 65 11.67 -25.90 -9.60
N SER A 66 12.11 -27.04 -10.13
CA SER A 66 11.56 -28.36 -9.77
C SER A 66 11.70 -28.65 -8.29
N HIS A 67 12.85 -28.34 -7.69
CA HIS A 67 13.06 -28.53 -6.26
C HIS A 67 12.18 -27.62 -5.40
N PHE A 68 11.98 -26.36 -5.79
CA PHE A 68 11.04 -25.48 -5.10
C PHE A 68 9.61 -26.00 -5.17
N LYS A 69 9.19 -26.49 -6.34
CA LYS A 69 7.88 -27.12 -6.53
C LYS A 69 7.72 -28.35 -5.66
N GLU A 70 8.76 -29.16 -5.51
CA GLU A 70 8.78 -30.32 -4.60
C GLU A 70 8.58 -29.88 -3.14
N LEU A 71 9.30 -28.84 -2.68
CA LEU A 71 9.15 -28.32 -1.32
C LEU A 71 7.72 -27.84 -1.03
N LEU A 72 7.10 -27.17 -2.00
CA LEU A 72 5.73 -26.65 -1.87
C LEU A 72 4.63 -27.62 -2.32
N GLN A 73 4.99 -28.86 -2.71
CA GLN A 73 4.05 -29.86 -3.25
C GLN A 73 3.23 -29.34 -4.45
N LEU A 74 3.88 -28.56 -5.32
CA LEU A 74 3.30 -28.03 -6.57
C LEU A 74 3.47 -29.02 -7.72
N GLU A 75 2.60 -28.91 -8.73
CA GLU A 75 2.64 -29.75 -9.93
C GLU A 75 3.94 -29.58 -10.72
N GLN A 76 4.64 -30.69 -10.99
CA GLN A 76 5.95 -30.67 -11.65
C GLN A 76 5.88 -30.31 -13.14
N ASP A 77 4.77 -30.60 -13.80
CA ASP A 77 4.61 -30.34 -15.23
C ASP A 77 4.17 -28.90 -15.52
N GLN A 78 3.74 -28.16 -14.48
CA GLN A 78 3.34 -26.76 -14.60
C GLN A 78 4.48 -25.80 -14.22
N PRO A 79 4.50 -24.58 -14.78
CA PRO A 79 5.37 -23.52 -14.27
C PRO A 79 4.98 -23.16 -12.83
N ILE A 80 5.93 -22.59 -12.07
CA ILE A 80 5.63 -22.06 -10.74
C ILE A 80 4.51 -21.00 -10.89
N PRO A 81 3.43 -21.06 -10.08
CA PRO A 81 2.39 -20.04 -10.12
C PRO A 81 2.95 -18.64 -9.85
N GLN A 82 2.44 -17.63 -10.54
CA GLN A 82 2.98 -16.26 -10.47
C GLN A 82 3.05 -15.69 -9.04
N HIS A 83 2.06 -16.01 -8.20
CA HIS A 83 2.03 -15.57 -6.79
C HIS A 83 3.17 -16.15 -5.94
N PHE A 84 3.86 -17.21 -6.40
CA PHE A 84 5.03 -17.78 -5.74
C PHE A 84 6.36 -17.27 -6.31
N TYR A 85 6.39 -16.46 -7.37
CA TYR A 85 7.66 -16.00 -7.97
C TYR A 85 8.52 -15.19 -7.01
N VAL A 86 7.91 -14.33 -6.18
CA VAL A 86 8.64 -13.58 -5.16
C VAL A 86 9.16 -14.54 -4.08
N SER A 87 8.34 -15.49 -3.63
CA SER A 87 8.73 -16.52 -2.66
C SER A 87 9.88 -17.38 -3.18
N PHE A 88 9.84 -17.76 -4.45
CA PHE A 88 10.88 -18.51 -5.14
C PHE A 88 12.19 -17.71 -5.22
N ALA A 89 12.13 -16.43 -5.60
CA ALA A 89 13.31 -15.57 -5.65
C ALA A 89 13.95 -15.39 -4.26
N TYR A 90 13.14 -15.19 -3.22
CA TYR A 90 13.64 -15.08 -1.85
C TYR A 90 14.22 -16.41 -1.34
N TRP A 91 13.58 -17.54 -1.65
CA TRP A 91 14.13 -18.85 -1.34
C TRP A 91 15.49 -19.06 -1.98
N LEU A 92 15.62 -18.78 -3.29
CA LEU A 92 16.89 -18.89 -4.01
C LEU A 92 18.00 -18.08 -3.33
N LEU A 93 17.73 -16.82 -2.98
CA LEU A 93 18.75 -15.91 -2.44
C LEU A 93 19.19 -16.26 -1.02
N PHE A 94 18.27 -16.67 -0.15
CA PHE A 94 18.48 -16.72 1.30
C PHE A 94 18.49 -18.12 1.92
N ASP A 95 17.92 -19.11 1.25
CA ASP A 95 17.71 -20.45 1.82
C ASP A 95 18.33 -21.55 0.95
N ALA A 96 18.22 -21.46 -0.38
CA ALA A 96 18.69 -22.48 -1.30
C ALA A 96 20.22 -22.50 -1.42
N CYS A 97 20.81 -23.69 -1.29
CA CYS A 97 22.24 -23.91 -1.52
C CYS A 97 22.59 -24.04 -3.02
N CYS A 98 22.14 -23.08 -3.83
CA CYS A 98 22.17 -23.16 -5.29
C CYS A 98 23.48 -22.71 -5.95
N MET A 99 24.48 -22.34 -5.15
CA MET A 99 25.81 -21.88 -5.61
C MET A 99 26.91 -22.83 -5.12
N GLU A 100 27.06 -23.97 -5.80
CA GLU A 100 28.07 -25.01 -5.45
C GLU A 100 27.90 -25.56 -4.01
N GLY A 101 26.65 -25.72 -3.57
CA GLY A 101 26.33 -26.17 -2.20
C GLY A 101 26.31 -25.05 -1.16
N GLU A 102 26.59 -23.80 -1.56
CA GLU A 102 26.45 -22.62 -0.71
C GLU A 102 25.21 -21.79 -1.08
N ARG A 103 24.71 -20.99 -0.13
CA ARG A 103 23.64 -20.03 -0.39
C ARG A 103 24.19 -18.80 -1.12
N PRO A 104 23.44 -18.20 -2.06
CA PRO A 104 23.87 -16.98 -2.75
C PRO A 104 24.27 -15.86 -1.79
N VAL A 105 23.50 -15.64 -0.72
CA VAL A 105 23.79 -14.62 0.29
C VAL A 105 25.15 -14.86 0.97
N ASP A 106 25.50 -16.10 1.31
CA ASP A 106 26.78 -16.42 1.97
C ASP A 106 27.96 -16.17 1.04
N ARG A 107 27.84 -16.61 -0.21
CA ARG A 107 28.88 -16.42 -1.23
C ARG A 107 29.04 -14.96 -1.62
N TRP A 108 27.94 -14.21 -1.70
CA TRP A 108 27.96 -12.78 -1.91
C TRP A 108 28.69 -12.06 -0.78
N ILE A 109 28.32 -12.31 0.49
CA ILE A 109 28.98 -11.71 1.66
C ILE A 109 30.49 -11.95 1.63
N ARG A 110 30.95 -13.16 1.29
CA ARG A 110 32.38 -13.49 1.18
C ARG A 110 33.10 -12.73 0.05
N SER A 111 32.37 -12.36 -1.00
CA SER A 111 32.94 -11.71 -2.20
C SER A 111 33.04 -10.20 -2.07
N PHE A 112 32.43 -9.59 -1.05
CA PHE A 112 32.39 -8.15 -0.85
C PHE A 112 33.11 -7.74 0.45
N PRO A 113 34.13 -6.87 0.41
CA PRO A 113 34.72 -6.31 1.62
C PRO A 113 33.71 -5.34 2.23
N VAL A 114 33.11 -5.74 3.35
CA VAL A 114 32.09 -4.92 4.00
C VAL A 114 32.72 -4.06 5.10
N PRO A 115 32.43 -2.75 5.13
CA PRO A 115 32.88 -1.87 6.20
C PRO A 115 32.44 -2.36 7.58
N THR A 116 33.27 -2.16 8.61
CA THR A 116 32.97 -2.54 10.00
C THR A 116 31.63 -1.96 10.50
N GLU A 117 31.22 -0.80 10.00
CA GLU A 117 29.92 -0.18 10.33
C GLU A 117 28.69 -0.97 9.84
N GLN A 118 28.87 -1.88 8.88
CA GLN A 118 27.82 -2.68 8.25
C GLN A 118 27.86 -4.17 8.65
N GLU A 119 28.74 -4.55 9.59
CA GLU A 119 28.91 -5.94 10.03
C GLU A 119 27.61 -6.53 10.60
N ARG A 120 26.86 -5.76 11.41
CA ARG A 120 25.54 -6.19 11.90
C ARG A 120 24.55 -6.48 10.78
N LEU A 121 24.58 -5.69 9.71
CA LEU A 121 23.69 -5.89 8.58
C LEU A 121 24.00 -7.21 7.87
N ILE A 122 25.27 -7.53 7.66
CA ILE A 122 25.68 -8.83 7.10
C ILE A 122 25.12 -9.97 7.93
N HIS A 123 25.29 -9.92 9.26
CA HIS A 123 24.76 -10.94 10.15
C HIS A 123 23.24 -11.09 9.96
N SER A 124 22.52 -9.97 9.86
CA SER A 124 21.09 -9.99 9.56
C SER A 124 20.75 -10.63 8.21
N PHE A 125 21.56 -10.45 7.16
CA PHE A 125 21.39 -11.15 5.87
C PHE A 125 21.62 -12.67 5.99
N LYS A 126 22.65 -13.07 6.74
CA LYS A 126 23.02 -14.47 6.94
C LYS A 126 21.95 -15.24 7.72
N ASP A 127 21.41 -14.59 8.76
CA ASP A 127 20.44 -15.17 9.68
C ASP A 127 19.01 -15.12 9.13
N LEU A 128 18.76 -14.32 8.09
CA LEU A 128 17.46 -14.23 7.43
C LEU A 128 17.04 -15.60 6.90
N SER A 129 15.98 -16.15 7.48
CA SER A 129 15.40 -17.47 7.16
C SER A 129 13.89 -17.39 7.24
N LEU A 130 13.21 -18.20 6.43
CA LEU A 130 11.78 -18.43 6.62
C LEU A 130 11.54 -19.14 7.95
N SER A 131 10.57 -18.67 8.72
CA SER A 131 10.12 -19.35 9.94
C SER A 131 8.61 -19.23 10.09
N CYS A 132 8.04 -20.03 10.99
CA CYS A 132 6.63 -20.04 11.31
C CYS A 132 6.41 -19.40 12.69
N TYR A 133 5.48 -18.45 12.75
CA TYR A 133 5.19 -17.67 13.94
C TYR A 133 3.70 -17.67 14.24
N GLU A 134 3.32 -17.75 15.51
CA GLU A 134 1.95 -17.58 15.99
C GLU A 134 1.76 -16.14 16.49
N VAL A 135 0.67 -15.50 16.10
CA VAL A 135 0.31 -14.14 16.55
C VAL A 135 -0.30 -14.23 17.96
N ILE A 136 0.41 -13.74 18.97
CA ILE A 136 -0.03 -13.82 20.38
C ILE A 136 -0.89 -12.61 20.77
N ASP A 137 -0.47 -11.42 20.33
CA ASP A 137 -1.07 -10.15 20.75
C ASP A 137 -0.93 -9.12 19.63
N ILE A 138 -1.97 -8.30 19.46
CA ILE A 138 -2.04 -7.24 18.46
C ILE A 138 -2.40 -5.94 19.17
N ARG A 139 -1.57 -4.92 19.00
CA ARG A 139 -1.77 -3.56 19.50
C ARG A 139 -1.63 -2.57 18.34
N GLU A 140 -2.11 -1.35 18.52
CA GLU A 140 -2.21 -0.34 17.46
C GLU A 140 -0.92 -0.14 16.64
N GLU A 141 0.26 -0.19 17.26
CA GLU A 141 1.56 0.00 16.58
C GLU A 141 2.53 -1.20 16.72
N ARG A 142 2.10 -2.27 17.40
CA ARG A 142 2.99 -3.39 17.76
C ARG A 142 2.28 -4.72 17.74
N MET A 143 2.97 -5.74 17.27
CA MET A 143 2.48 -7.12 17.27
C MET A 143 3.49 -8.04 17.95
N LEU A 144 2.99 -8.98 18.73
CA LEU A 144 3.81 -9.98 19.41
C LEU A 144 3.67 -11.33 18.75
N PHE A 145 4.78 -11.85 18.26
CA PHE A 145 4.86 -13.14 17.58
C PHE A 145 5.57 -14.16 18.47
N HIS A 146 5.11 -15.41 18.42
CA HIS A 146 5.76 -16.57 19.02
C HIS A 146 6.34 -17.45 17.92
N ARG A 147 7.66 -17.57 17.82
CA ARG A 147 8.24 -18.50 16.85
C ARG A 147 8.00 -19.93 17.31
N LEU A 148 7.31 -20.73 16.49
CA LEU A 148 6.85 -22.06 16.89
C LEU A 148 7.97 -23.08 17.08
N PHE A 149 9.11 -22.88 16.43
CA PHE A 149 10.23 -23.83 16.46
C PHE A 149 11.00 -23.83 17.80
N ASP A 150 11.27 -22.66 18.38
CA ASP A 150 12.09 -22.50 19.60
C ASP A 150 11.40 -21.73 20.72
N GLY A 151 10.15 -21.34 20.51
CA GLY A 151 9.34 -20.63 21.49
C GLY A 151 9.73 -19.17 21.73
N VAL A 152 10.67 -18.62 20.95
CA VAL A 152 11.14 -17.24 21.15
C VAL A 152 10.01 -16.25 20.82
N LYS A 153 9.77 -15.30 21.73
CA LYS A 153 8.81 -14.21 21.53
C LYS A 153 9.50 -13.00 20.90
N ILE A 154 8.89 -12.45 19.85
CA ILE A 154 9.45 -11.36 19.05
C ILE A 154 8.41 -10.25 18.91
N GLU A 155 8.80 -9.03 19.29
CA GLU A 155 7.98 -7.84 19.11
C GLU A 155 8.32 -7.17 17.77
N ILE A 156 7.29 -6.98 16.95
CA ILE A 156 7.38 -6.33 15.64
C ILE A 156 6.73 -4.94 15.77
N HIS A 157 7.43 -3.92 15.28
CA HIS A 157 6.83 -2.60 15.09
C HIS A 157 6.16 -2.56 13.72
N THR A 158 4.85 -2.40 13.72
CA THR A 158 4.08 -2.51 12.49
C THR A 158 3.86 -1.12 11.90
N CYS A 159 4.35 -0.88 10.68
CA CYS A 159 4.04 0.33 9.90
C CYS A 159 2.90 0.10 8.89
N GLN A 160 2.30 -1.08 8.90
CA GLN A 160 1.30 -1.55 7.94
C GLN A 160 0.08 -2.06 8.72
N HIS A 161 -1.14 -1.73 8.28
CA HIS A 161 -2.33 -2.40 8.80
C HIS A 161 -2.38 -3.80 8.18
N SER A 162 -1.68 -4.76 8.79
CA SER A 162 -1.80 -6.17 8.44
C SER A 162 -3.06 -6.75 9.08
N THR A 163 -3.81 -7.53 8.31
CA THR A 163 -5.11 -8.12 8.65
C THR A 163 -4.97 -9.40 9.47
N PHE A 164 -3.98 -9.44 10.35
CA PHE A 164 -3.75 -10.63 11.19
C PHE A 164 -4.75 -10.65 12.33
N GLU A 165 -5.19 -11.84 12.68
CA GLU A 165 -5.94 -12.10 13.89
C GLU A 165 -5.07 -12.78 14.93
N LYS A 166 -5.48 -12.66 16.20
CA LYS A 166 -4.80 -13.36 17.28
C LYS A 166 -4.99 -14.87 17.09
N GLY A 167 -3.89 -15.62 17.10
CA GLY A 167 -3.88 -17.06 16.85
C GLY A 167 -3.42 -17.43 15.45
N ASP A 168 -3.36 -16.48 14.51
CA ASP A 168 -2.88 -16.71 13.15
C ASP A 168 -1.46 -17.28 13.13
N LEU A 169 -1.22 -18.17 12.18
CA LEU A 169 0.06 -18.82 11.94
C LEU A 169 0.69 -18.23 10.68
N VAL A 170 1.77 -17.47 10.85
CA VAL A 170 2.40 -16.68 9.80
C VAL A 170 3.76 -17.25 9.44
N PHE A 171 3.92 -17.66 8.18
CA PHE A 171 5.20 -18.01 7.58
C PHE A 171 5.83 -16.76 6.97
N THR A 172 6.95 -16.31 7.52
CA THR A 172 7.61 -15.08 7.07
C THR A 172 9.08 -15.02 7.50
N ARG A 173 9.79 -13.96 7.08
CA ARG A 173 11.15 -13.65 7.51
C ARG A 173 11.14 -12.36 8.31
N LEU A 174 11.82 -12.38 9.45
CA LEU A 174 11.96 -11.22 10.30
C LEU A 174 13.42 -10.76 10.29
N ILE A 175 13.60 -9.45 10.18
CA ILE A 175 14.91 -8.81 10.34
C ILE A 175 14.83 -7.76 11.44
N ARG A 176 15.95 -7.56 12.14
CA ARG A 176 16.07 -6.54 13.17
C ARG A 176 16.70 -5.27 12.60
N PHE A 177 16.02 -4.14 12.80
CA PHE A 177 16.55 -2.80 12.58
C PHE A 177 16.52 -2.02 13.90
N GLY A 178 17.70 -1.62 14.37
CA GLY A 178 17.88 -1.08 15.72
C GLY A 178 17.41 -2.10 16.76
N ASN A 179 16.35 -1.76 17.49
CA ASN A 179 15.76 -2.60 18.54
C ASN A 179 14.42 -3.23 18.16
N HIS A 180 14.00 -3.15 16.90
CA HIS A 180 12.68 -3.63 16.46
C HIS A 180 12.80 -4.60 15.30
N TYR A 181 11.95 -5.62 15.28
CA TYR A 181 11.83 -6.53 14.15
C TYR A 181 10.82 -6.03 13.13
N GLN A 182 11.04 -6.38 11.86
CA GLN A 182 10.18 -6.05 10.73
C GLN A 182 10.13 -7.22 9.73
N PHE A 183 9.03 -7.31 8.99
CA PHE A 183 8.85 -8.28 7.92
C PHE A 183 9.78 -8.00 6.73
N VAL A 184 10.27 -9.05 6.10
CA VAL A 184 11.09 -8.98 4.89
C VAL A 184 10.62 -10.01 3.87
N GLY A 185 10.16 -9.52 2.71
CA GLY A 185 9.68 -10.38 1.63
C GLY A 185 8.25 -10.85 1.87
N PRO A 186 7.81 -11.88 1.13
CA PRO A 186 6.44 -12.36 1.19
C PRO A 186 6.16 -13.09 2.51
N TYR A 187 4.90 -13.07 2.92
CA TYR A 187 4.39 -13.88 4.02
C TYR A 187 3.14 -14.66 3.59
N THR A 188 2.85 -15.73 4.32
CA THR A 188 1.63 -16.53 4.17
C THR A 188 1.06 -16.80 5.55
N SER A 189 -0.23 -16.55 5.75
CA SER A 189 -0.91 -16.80 7.02
C SER A 189 -1.93 -17.91 6.90
N PHE A 190 -2.12 -18.65 7.99
CA PHE A 190 -3.12 -19.69 8.16
C PHE A 190 -3.88 -19.46 9.47
N VAL A 191 -5.11 -19.95 9.50
CA VAL A 191 -5.97 -19.90 10.68
C VAL A 191 -5.47 -20.83 11.80
N HIS A 192 -5.88 -20.55 13.03
CA HIS A 192 -5.35 -21.21 14.23
C HIS A 192 -5.62 -22.72 14.28
N GLU A 193 -6.68 -23.19 13.64
CA GLU A 193 -7.12 -24.60 13.61
C GLU A 193 -6.03 -25.52 13.05
N MET A 194 -5.18 -24.99 12.16
CA MET A 194 -4.07 -25.73 11.54
C MET A 194 -2.85 -25.88 12.47
N ARG A 195 -2.86 -25.26 13.66
CA ARG A 195 -1.71 -25.19 14.58
C ARG A 195 -1.20 -26.56 15.00
N GLY A 196 -2.11 -27.45 15.37
CA GLY A 196 -1.74 -28.80 15.82
C GLY A 196 -0.99 -29.56 14.72
N GLU A 197 -1.52 -29.55 13.50
CA GLU A 197 -0.90 -30.23 12.36
C GLU A 197 0.44 -29.60 11.98
N ILE A 198 0.52 -28.27 11.94
CA ILE A 198 1.76 -27.53 11.63
C ILE A 198 2.84 -27.83 12.66
N LEU A 199 2.51 -27.88 13.95
CA LEU A 199 3.47 -28.23 15.00
C LEU A 199 3.99 -29.67 14.85
N VAL A 200 3.10 -30.63 14.58
CA VAL A 200 3.50 -32.03 14.34
C VAL A 200 4.45 -32.12 13.15
N GLN A 201 4.19 -31.41 12.05
CA GLN A 201 5.10 -31.39 10.91
C GLN A 201 6.44 -30.72 11.27
N LEU A 202 6.43 -29.60 11.99
CA LEU A 202 7.66 -28.95 12.45
C LEU A 202 8.50 -29.89 13.32
N GLU A 203 7.89 -30.61 14.26
CA GLU A 203 8.58 -31.60 15.11
C GLU A 203 9.15 -32.77 14.29
N LYS A 204 8.35 -33.30 13.35
CA LYS A 204 8.77 -34.39 12.46
C LYS A 204 10.02 -34.03 11.65
N PHE A 205 10.11 -32.80 11.17
CA PHE A 205 11.30 -32.35 10.44
C PHE A 205 12.45 -31.87 11.35
N ASN A 206 12.24 -31.74 12.66
CA ASN A 206 13.28 -31.36 13.61
C ASN A 206 14.03 -32.55 14.23
N HIS A 207 13.40 -33.73 14.24
CA HIS A 207 14.00 -34.99 14.66
C HIS A 207 14.24 -35.87 13.42
N PRO A 208 15.39 -35.74 12.74
CA PRO A 208 15.67 -36.54 11.57
C PRO A 208 15.85 -38.01 11.99
N ASP A 209 14.97 -38.89 11.49
CA ASP A 209 15.32 -40.30 11.32
C ASP A 209 16.56 -40.37 10.40
N GLU A 210 17.51 -41.25 10.73
CA GLU A 210 18.86 -41.33 10.16
C GLU A 210 18.96 -41.49 8.62
N GLU A 211 17.85 -41.67 7.91
CA GLU A 211 17.82 -42.00 6.48
C GLU A 211 17.89 -40.80 5.51
N HIS A 212 17.56 -39.56 5.93
CA HIS A 212 17.45 -38.43 4.98
C HIS A 212 18.53 -37.37 5.19
N LYS A 213 19.75 -37.69 4.75
CA LYS A 213 20.99 -36.97 5.05
C LYS A 213 21.26 -35.65 4.30
N ASP A 214 20.33 -35.08 3.53
CA ASP A 214 20.74 -34.09 2.51
C ASP A 214 20.00 -32.75 2.42
N TYR A 215 19.27 -32.31 3.45
CA TYR A 215 18.57 -31.01 3.38
C TYR A 215 18.74 -30.18 4.65
N THR A 216 19.23 -28.94 4.46
CA THR A 216 19.45 -27.99 5.55
C THR A 216 18.14 -27.73 6.32
N THR A 217 18.23 -27.50 7.63
CA THR A 217 17.09 -27.14 8.52
C THR A 217 16.19 -26.03 7.97
N ARG A 218 16.71 -25.19 7.07
CA ARG A 218 15.98 -24.09 6.41
C ARG A 218 14.95 -24.57 5.38
N ASN A 219 15.18 -25.69 4.70
CA ASN A 219 14.23 -26.25 3.75
C ASN A 219 13.05 -26.96 4.44
N HIS A 220 13.21 -27.39 5.71
CA HIS A 220 12.14 -28.03 6.47
C HIS A 220 10.93 -27.11 6.64
N VAL A 221 11.15 -25.83 6.97
CA VAL A 221 10.06 -24.85 7.10
C VAL A 221 9.31 -24.65 5.79
N TRP A 222 10.02 -24.71 4.65
CA TRP A 222 9.39 -24.64 3.32
C TRP A 222 8.54 -25.88 3.01
N ARG A 223 8.97 -27.07 3.44
CA ARG A 223 8.15 -28.30 3.34
C ARG A 223 6.89 -28.21 4.19
N VAL A 224 7.01 -27.69 5.41
CA VAL A 224 5.86 -27.45 6.29
C VAL A 224 4.91 -26.42 5.67
N LEU A 225 5.44 -25.35 5.07
CA LEU A 225 4.62 -24.39 4.34
C LEU A 225 3.87 -25.06 3.18
N GLY A 226 4.55 -25.88 2.38
CA GLY A 226 3.93 -26.67 1.31
C GLY A 226 2.80 -27.57 1.80
N TYR A 227 3.06 -28.34 2.87
CA TYR A 227 2.03 -29.15 3.54
C TYR A 227 0.84 -28.29 3.99
N SER A 228 1.11 -27.14 4.61
CA SER A 228 0.06 -26.25 5.13
C SER A 228 -0.80 -25.68 4.01
N ILE A 229 -0.20 -25.30 2.88
CA ILE A 229 -0.94 -24.85 1.69
C ILE A 229 -1.85 -25.96 1.17
N GLN A 230 -1.34 -27.19 1.06
CA GLN A 230 -2.12 -28.30 0.54
C GLN A 230 -3.25 -28.68 1.49
N ARG A 231 -2.97 -28.69 2.79
CA ARG A 231 -3.96 -28.98 3.83
C ARG A 231 -5.06 -27.94 3.87
N ALA A 232 -4.73 -26.65 3.71
CA ALA A 232 -5.73 -25.59 3.62
C ALA A 232 -6.67 -25.81 2.42
N LYS A 233 -6.12 -26.17 1.25
CA LYS A 233 -6.94 -26.51 0.07
C LYS A 233 -7.82 -27.74 0.28
N GLU A 234 -7.34 -28.73 1.03
CA GLU A 234 -8.14 -29.90 1.38
C GLU A 234 -9.28 -29.55 2.32
N LEU A 235 -9.03 -28.71 3.34
CA LEU A 235 -10.07 -28.23 4.25
C LEU A 235 -11.15 -27.45 3.49
N GLU A 236 -10.74 -26.53 2.60
CA GLU A 236 -11.68 -25.81 1.71
C GLU A 236 -12.52 -26.79 0.87
N ARG A 237 -11.89 -27.79 0.24
CA ARG A 237 -12.63 -28.81 -0.55
C ARG A 237 -13.51 -29.71 0.30
N ILE A 238 -13.10 -30.03 1.53
CA ILE A 238 -13.90 -30.85 2.45
C ILE A 238 -15.09 -30.02 2.94
N GLU A 239 -14.93 -28.74 3.22
CA GLU A 239 -16.04 -27.82 3.53
C GLU A 239 -17.00 -27.71 2.33
N GLU A 240 -16.48 -27.58 1.11
CA GLU A 240 -17.28 -27.61 -0.13
C GLU A 240 -18.01 -28.96 -0.32
N LEU A 241 -17.36 -30.09 -0.02
CA LEU A 241 -17.94 -31.43 -0.15
C LEU A 241 -18.92 -31.77 0.98
N VAL A 242 -18.68 -31.27 2.20
CA VAL A 242 -19.60 -31.40 3.34
C VAL A 242 -20.84 -30.55 3.08
N ALA A 243 -20.68 -29.31 2.61
CA ALA A 243 -21.77 -28.48 2.11
C ALA A 243 -22.55 -29.17 0.97
N ALA A 244 -21.84 -29.77 0.00
CA ALA A 244 -22.46 -30.53 -1.09
C ALA A 244 -23.06 -31.89 -0.66
N SER A 245 -22.70 -32.44 0.50
CA SER A 245 -23.26 -33.68 1.04
C SER A 245 -24.48 -33.43 1.94
N GLU A 246 -24.55 -32.27 2.60
CA GLU A 246 -25.74 -31.80 3.29
C GLU A 246 -26.88 -31.49 2.30
N ASP A 247 -26.55 -31.20 1.04
CA ASP A 247 -27.50 -31.05 -0.09
C ASP A 247 -28.17 -32.37 -0.56
N VAL A 248 -27.79 -33.54 -0.04
CA VAL A 248 -28.41 -34.84 -0.43
C VAL A 248 -29.55 -35.28 0.51
N LEU A 249 -29.83 -34.53 1.58
CA LEU A 249 -30.95 -34.80 2.50
C LEU A 249 -31.87 -33.58 2.64
N GLY A 250 -32.76 -33.41 1.66
CA GLY A 250 -33.96 -32.60 1.84
C GLY A 250 -34.33 -31.74 0.64
N SER A 251 -34.81 -32.37 -0.42
CA SER A 251 -35.65 -31.67 -1.40
C SER A 251 -36.89 -31.10 -0.68
N VAL A 252 -37.05 -29.77 -0.70
CA VAL A 252 -38.25 -29.05 -1.20
C VAL A 252 -38.16 -27.55 -0.81
N ASP A 253 -38.22 -26.72 -1.84
CA ASP A 253 -38.52 -25.27 -1.93
C ASP A 253 -37.43 -24.23 -1.62
N ASP A 254 -36.44 -24.20 -2.54
CA ASP A 254 -35.55 -23.06 -2.80
C ASP A 254 -36.27 -21.93 -3.55
N SER A 255 -36.22 -20.71 -3.01
CA SER A 255 -36.04 -19.47 -3.81
C SER A 255 -36.06 -18.14 -3.03
N VAL A 256 -36.10 -18.09 -1.69
CA VAL A 256 -36.29 -16.78 -1.01
C VAL A 256 -35.33 -16.47 0.15
N ILE A 257 -34.41 -17.36 0.55
CA ILE A 257 -33.60 -17.11 1.77
C ILE A 257 -32.08 -17.08 1.52
N LEU A 258 -31.60 -17.58 0.37
CA LEU A 258 -30.16 -17.63 0.07
C LEU A 258 -29.58 -16.34 -0.56
N ASP A 259 -30.32 -15.23 -0.62
CA ASP A 259 -29.76 -13.91 -0.97
C ASP A 259 -29.24 -13.14 0.26
N ALA A 260 -29.53 -13.63 1.48
CA ALA A 260 -29.23 -12.90 2.72
C ALA A 260 -27.95 -13.33 3.44
N MET A 261 -27.29 -14.41 3.01
CA MET A 261 -26.15 -14.99 3.74
C MET A 261 -24.80 -14.89 3.02
N GLU A 262 -24.76 -14.81 1.68
CA GLU A 262 -23.51 -14.52 0.93
C GLU A 262 -23.02 -13.07 1.10
N GLN A 263 -23.87 -12.15 1.58
CA GLN A 263 -23.49 -10.77 1.86
C GLN A 263 -22.84 -10.55 3.24
N LYS A 264 -22.71 -11.59 4.07
CA LYS A 264 -22.16 -11.44 5.43
C LYS A 264 -20.71 -11.92 5.62
N GLU A 265 -20.17 -12.75 4.75
CA GLU A 265 -18.80 -13.28 4.91
C GLU A 265 -17.75 -12.59 4.02
N ALA A 266 -18.17 -11.76 3.05
CA ALA A 266 -17.25 -10.92 2.28
C ALA A 266 -16.74 -9.67 3.05
N ASN A 267 -17.23 -9.44 4.27
CA ASN A 267 -17.04 -8.20 5.02
C ASN A 267 -15.97 -8.24 6.12
N GLN A 268 -14.95 -9.11 6.03
CA GLN A 268 -13.83 -9.11 6.99
C GLN A 268 -12.43 -9.42 6.41
N LYS A 269 -12.15 -9.10 5.13
CA LYS A 269 -10.75 -9.04 4.63
C LYS A 269 -10.41 -7.65 4.07
N PRO A 270 -9.63 -6.83 4.80
CA PRO A 270 -9.15 -5.54 4.28
C PRO A 270 -8.28 -5.72 3.03
N GLY A 271 -8.66 -5.09 1.92
CA GLY A 271 -7.84 -5.05 0.70
C GLY A 271 -8.64 -5.19 -0.59
N LEU A 272 -7.93 -5.19 -1.72
CA LEU A 272 -8.48 -5.40 -3.05
C LEU A 272 -8.50 -6.89 -3.41
N PRO A 273 -9.37 -7.32 -4.33
CA PRO A 273 -9.36 -8.71 -4.79
C PRO A 273 -8.03 -9.06 -5.44
N LEU A 274 -7.61 -10.32 -5.25
CA LEU A 274 -6.29 -10.83 -5.64
C LEU A 274 -5.96 -10.55 -7.12
N LYS A 275 -6.94 -10.69 -8.01
CA LYS A 275 -6.81 -10.37 -9.45
C LYS A 275 -6.35 -8.93 -9.69
N ILE A 276 -6.89 -7.97 -8.94
CA ILE A 276 -6.53 -6.57 -9.06
C ILE A 276 -5.12 -6.33 -8.52
N MET A 277 -4.78 -6.94 -7.39
CA MET A 277 -3.44 -6.84 -6.82
C MET A 277 -2.37 -7.39 -7.79
N GLN A 278 -2.65 -8.52 -8.45
CA GLN A 278 -1.76 -9.10 -9.46
C GLN A 278 -1.57 -8.17 -10.67
N GLN A 279 -2.61 -7.46 -11.10
CA GLN A 279 -2.51 -6.51 -12.22
C GLN A 279 -1.69 -5.27 -11.84
N LEU A 280 -1.82 -4.78 -10.61
CA LEU A 280 -0.98 -3.69 -10.09
C LEU A 280 0.49 -4.11 -10.02
N GLU A 281 0.77 -5.31 -9.51
CA GLU A 281 2.12 -5.88 -9.46
C GLU A 281 2.70 -6.09 -10.86
N GLN A 282 1.91 -6.64 -11.79
CA GLN A 282 2.32 -6.86 -13.16
C GLN A 282 2.76 -5.54 -13.82
N PHE A 283 1.98 -4.46 -13.69
CA PHE A 283 2.39 -3.14 -14.19
C PHE A 283 3.70 -2.66 -13.56
N PHE A 284 3.87 -2.86 -12.25
CA PHE A 284 5.08 -2.43 -11.56
C PHE A 284 6.31 -3.19 -12.07
N VAL A 285 6.19 -4.49 -12.31
CA VAL A 285 7.29 -5.31 -12.83
C VAL A 285 7.60 -4.97 -14.28
N THR A 286 6.60 -4.82 -15.13
CA THR A 286 6.78 -4.64 -16.58
C THR A 286 7.14 -3.20 -16.96
N CYS A 287 6.47 -2.22 -16.36
CA CYS A 287 6.57 -0.82 -16.77
C CYS A 287 7.39 0.06 -15.82
N VAL A 288 7.44 -0.27 -14.52
CA VAL A 288 8.08 0.58 -13.51
C VAL A 288 9.49 0.12 -13.13
N SER A 289 9.70 -1.18 -12.94
CA SER A 289 10.99 -1.76 -12.54
C SER A 289 12.16 -1.43 -13.48
N PRO A 290 11.98 -1.27 -14.80
CA PRO A 290 13.06 -0.82 -15.70
C PRO A 290 13.48 0.65 -15.52
N LEU A 291 12.68 1.48 -14.83
CA LEU A 291 12.92 2.91 -14.70
C LEU A 291 13.94 3.24 -13.61
N GLN A 292 14.42 4.49 -13.57
CA GLN A 292 15.31 4.95 -12.50
C GLN A 292 14.65 4.89 -11.13
N LYS A 293 15.42 4.59 -10.06
CA LYS A 293 14.93 4.44 -8.67
C LYS A 293 14.05 5.61 -8.19
N LYS A 294 14.42 6.85 -8.52
CA LYS A 294 13.62 8.03 -8.17
C LYS A 294 12.25 8.00 -8.84
N THR A 295 12.20 7.61 -10.11
CA THR A 295 10.95 7.45 -10.86
C THR A 295 10.11 6.30 -10.31
N GLN A 296 10.74 5.18 -9.93
CA GLN A 296 10.05 4.07 -9.27
C GLN A 296 9.35 4.50 -7.97
N SER A 297 10.02 5.29 -7.13
CA SER A 297 9.43 5.83 -5.91
C SER A 297 8.18 6.67 -6.21
N LEU A 298 8.24 7.54 -7.22
CA LEU A 298 7.09 8.38 -7.61
C LEU A 298 5.89 7.55 -8.07
N TYR A 299 6.14 6.44 -8.77
CA TYR A 299 5.08 5.47 -9.08
C TYR A 299 4.56 4.80 -7.81
N GLY A 300 5.44 4.28 -6.94
CA GLY A 300 5.05 3.67 -5.67
C GLY A 300 4.12 4.56 -4.84
N ASP A 301 4.51 5.82 -4.62
CA ASP A 301 3.71 6.80 -3.88
C ASP A 301 2.33 7.02 -4.53
N SER A 302 2.29 7.05 -5.87
CA SER A 302 1.04 7.23 -6.62
C SER A 302 0.11 6.01 -6.52
N PHE A 303 0.67 4.80 -6.56
CA PHE A 303 -0.10 3.56 -6.45
C PHE A 303 -0.61 3.29 -5.05
N GLU A 304 0.14 3.68 -4.02
CA GLU A 304 -0.33 3.58 -2.64
C GLU A 304 -1.62 4.40 -2.43
N LEU A 305 -1.71 5.59 -3.05
CA LEU A 305 -2.90 6.42 -3.01
C LEU A 305 -4.09 5.80 -3.74
N LEU A 306 -3.85 5.24 -4.94
CA LEU A 306 -4.87 4.52 -5.68
C LEU A 306 -5.35 3.29 -4.90
N PHE A 307 -4.44 2.50 -4.36
CA PHE A 307 -4.75 1.31 -3.57
C PHE A 307 -5.61 1.64 -2.35
N ARG A 308 -5.24 2.68 -1.58
CA ARG A 308 -6.04 3.14 -0.44
C ARG A 308 -7.44 3.55 -0.86
N PHE A 309 -7.57 4.41 -1.87
CA PHE A 309 -8.88 4.84 -2.35
C PHE A 309 -9.77 3.68 -2.77
N LEU A 310 -9.24 2.74 -3.56
CA LEU A 310 -10.00 1.60 -4.03
C LEU A 310 -10.37 0.65 -2.87
N SER A 311 -9.45 0.41 -1.94
CA SER A 311 -9.69 -0.46 -0.78
C SER A 311 -10.73 0.14 0.15
N ASP A 312 -10.64 1.44 0.44
CA ASP A 312 -11.57 2.16 1.33
C ASP A 312 -12.98 2.23 0.72
N ARG A 313 -13.09 2.36 -0.61
CA ARG A 313 -14.36 2.56 -1.30
C ARG A 313 -15.05 1.26 -1.72
N TYR A 314 -14.30 0.27 -2.16
CA TYR A 314 -14.82 -0.94 -2.81
C TYR A 314 -14.34 -2.23 -2.15
N GLY A 315 -13.20 -2.21 -1.45
CA GLY A 315 -12.64 -3.40 -0.81
C GLY A 315 -12.51 -4.60 -1.77
N GLN A 316 -12.92 -5.77 -1.29
CA GLN A 316 -12.81 -7.04 -2.02
C GLN A 316 -13.75 -7.15 -3.22
N SER A 317 -14.79 -6.33 -3.32
CA SER A 317 -15.72 -6.36 -4.45
C SER A 317 -15.25 -5.53 -5.65
N PHE A 318 -14.07 -4.91 -5.58
CA PHE A 318 -13.61 -4.00 -6.62
C PHE A 318 -13.36 -4.70 -7.97
N ASP A 319 -13.92 -4.11 -9.04
CA ASP A 319 -13.55 -4.40 -10.42
C ASP A 319 -13.37 -3.09 -11.18
N TRP A 320 -12.48 -3.09 -12.17
CA TRP A 320 -12.21 -1.92 -13.00
C TRP A 320 -13.47 -1.33 -13.65
N LYS A 321 -14.49 -2.13 -13.96
CA LYS A 321 -15.75 -1.65 -14.52
C LYS A 321 -16.54 -0.72 -13.59
N GLN A 322 -16.24 -0.74 -12.29
CA GLN A 322 -16.87 0.13 -11.30
C GLN A 322 -16.27 1.54 -11.28
N LEU A 323 -15.15 1.78 -11.99
CA LEU A 323 -14.58 3.11 -12.15
C LEU A 323 -15.26 3.82 -13.31
N ASP A 324 -16.20 4.69 -12.97
CA ASP A 324 -16.81 5.64 -13.89
C ASP A 324 -16.12 7.02 -13.83
N ARG A 325 -16.63 7.95 -14.63
CA ARG A 325 -16.13 9.33 -14.70
C ARG A 325 -16.20 10.02 -13.34
N ASP A 326 -17.33 9.90 -12.64
CA ASP A 326 -17.58 10.63 -11.40
C ASP A 326 -16.71 10.12 -10.26
N THR A 327 -16.50 8.80 -10.21
CA THR A 327 -15.57 8.17 -9.27
C THR A 327 -14.14 8.66 -9.49
N LEU A 328 -13.68 8.72 -10.75
CA LEU A 328 -12.34 9.21 -11.06
C LEU A 328 -12.20 10.71 -10.72
N ILE A 329 -13.21 11.53 -11.04
CA ILE A 329 -13.22 12.94 -10.63
C ILE A 329 -13.13 13.04 -9.11
N HIS A 330 -13.96 12.31 -8.37
CA HIS A 330 -13.96 12.32 -6.92
C HIS A 330 -12.59 11.91 -6.35
N PHE A 331 -11.98 10.84 -6.88
CA PHE A 331 -10.67 10.37 -6.47
C PHE A 331 -9.58 11.45 -6.65
N PHE A 332 -9.47 12.00 -7.86
CA PHE A 332 -8.39 12.93 -8.20
C PHE A 332 -8.57 14.34 -7.63
N THR A 333 -9.80 14.73 -7.29
CA THR A 333 -10.11 16.10 -6.90
C THR A 333 -10.42 16.25 -5.42
N VAL A 334 -11.26 15.38 -4.85
CA VAL A 334 -11.71 15.49 -3.47
C VAL A 334 -10.87 14.60 -2.58
N TRP A 335 -10.91 13.28 -2.81
CA TRP A 335 -10.23 12.32 -1.95
C TRP A 335 -8.72 12.57 -1.89
N TYR A 336 -8.07 12.76 -3.04
CA TYR A 336 -6.64 13.05 -3.11
C TYR A 336 -6.25 14.34 -2.35
N LEU A 337 -7.05 15.41 -2.45
CA LEU A 337 -6.75 16.69 -1.80
C LEU A 337 -7.05 16.68 -0.29
N ASP A 338 -7.94 15.80 0.18
CA ASP A 338 -8.26 15.62 1.60
C ASP A 338 -7.20 14.76 2.31
N HIS A 339 -6.58 13.80 1.62
CA HIS A 339 -5.67 12.83 2.24
C HIS A 339 -4.18 13.15 2.04
N VAL A 340 -3.82 14.06 1.14
CA VAL A 340 -2.41 14.32 0.79
C VAL A 340 -2.04 15.80 0.87
N SER A 341 -0.99 16.09 1.63
CA SER A 341 -0.29 17.38 1.55
C SER A 341 0.56 17.41 0.28
N THR A 342 0.05 18.06 -0.76
CA THR A 342 0.64 18.02 -2.11
C THR A 342 1.06 19.40 -2.62
N THR A 343 1.99 19.37 -3.58
CA THR A 343 2.48 20.53 -4.35
C THR A 343 1.94 20.49 -5.80
N PRO A 344 1.97 21.61 -6.53
CA PRO A 344 1.56 21.64 -7.94
C PRO A 344 2.37 20.64 -8.77
N THR A 345 3.69 20.55 -8.55
CA THR A 345 4.57 19.61 -9.25
C THR A 345 4.24 18.15 -8.93
N SER A 346 4.06 17.80 -7.65
CA SER A 346 3.71 16.42 -7.26
C SER A 346 2.34 15.99 -7.80
N SER A 347 1.36 16.90 -7.89
CA SER A 347 0.07 16.59 -8.51
C SER A 347 0.17 16.28 -10.01
N LYS A 348 1.04 16.98 -10.75
CA LYS A 348 1.32 16.67 -12.15
C LYS A 348 2.00 15.32 -12.29
N ILE A 349 2.94 15.00 -11.41
CA ILE A 349 3.61 13.69 -11.39
C ILE A 349 2.57 12.59 -11.16
N PHE A 350 1.73 12.74 -10.14
CA PHE A 350 0.66 11.79 -9.81
C PHE A 350 -0.32 11.56 -10.96
N LEU A 351 -0.80 12.61 -11.63
CA LEU A 351 -1.69 12.45 -12.79
C LEU A 351 -0.98 11.75 -13.96
N ASN A 352 0.32 12.01 -14.16
CA ASN A 352 1.09 11.38 -15.24
C ASN A 352 1.40 9.90 -14.96
N THR A 353 1.71 9.52 -13.72
CA THR A 353 1.91 8.12 -13.34
C THR A 353 0.61 7.33 -13.51
N MET A 354 -0.52 7.90 -13.08
CA MET A 354 -1.85 7.31 -13.29
C MET A 354 -2.21 7.21 -14.77
N LYS A 355 -1.87 8.21 -15.59
CA LYS A 355 -2.06 8.14 -17.04
C LYS A 355 -1.30 6.96 -17.66
N THR A 356 -0.04 6.76 -17.29
CA THR A 356 0.73 5.61 -17.79
C THR A 356 0.08 4.30 -17.40
N PHE A 357 -0.40 4.20 -16.15
CA PHE A 357 -1.07 3.01 -15.64
C PHE A 357 -2.38 2.69 -16.38
N PHE A 358 -3.31 3.65 -16.46
CA PHE A 358 -4.58 3.42 -17.15
C PHE A 358 -4.38 3.12 -18.63
N ARG A 359 -3.40 3.76 -19.30
CA ARG A 359 -3.01 3.40 -20.67
C ARG A 359 -2.57 1.95 -20.80
N TRP A 360 -1.78 1.48 -19.84
CA TRP A 360 -1.33 0.10 -19.82
C TRP A 360 -2.49 -0.88 -19.63
N LEU A 361 -3.45 -0.59 -18.73
CA LEU A 361 -4.66 -1.41 -18.57
C LEU A 361 -5.43 -1.57 -19.89
N ALA A 362 -5.54 -0.49 -20.68
CA ALA A 362 -6.17 -0.56 -21.99
C ALA A 362 -5.33 -1.33 -23.02
N ALA A 363 -4.01 -1.12 -23.03
CA ALA A 363 -3.10 -1.82 -23.95
C ALA A 363 -3.10 -3.35 -23.74
N GLU A 364 -3.15 -3.79 -22.48
CA GLU A 364 -3.25 -5.20 -22.10
C GLU A 364 -4.67 -5.77 -22.20
N LYS A 365 -5.65 -4.97 -22.66
CA LYS A 365 -7.07 -5.35 -22.74
C LYS A 365 -7.66 -5.79 -21.39
N ILE A 366 -7.10 -5.27 -20.29
CA ILE A 366 -7.60 -5.51 -18.93
C ILE A 366 -8.85 -4.65 -18.69
N SER A 367 -8.84 -3.41 -19.15
CA SER A 367 -9.97 -2.49 -19.02
C SER A 367 -9.89 -1.29 -19.97
N ASP A 368 -11.04 -0.88 -20.50
CA ASP A 368 -11.18 0.26 -21.41
C ASP A 368 -11.39 1.62 -20.70
N ILE A 369 -11.29 1.66 -19.36
CA ILE A 369 -11.44 2.89 -18.54
C ILE A 369 -10.64 4.05 -19.11
N TYR A 370 -9.43 3.79 -19.66
CA TYR A 370 -8.56 4.84 -20.14
C TYR A 370 -9.23 5.75 -21.16
N HIS A 371 -9.80 5.17 -22.23
CA HIS A 371 -10.41 5.92 -23.30
C HIS A 371 -11.80 6.42 -22.93
N GLN A 372 -12.57 5.60 -22.20
CA GLN A 372 -13.96 5.90 -21.89
C GLN A 372 -14.12 6.98 -20.80
N PHE A 373 -13.30 6.94 -19.75
CA PHE A 373 -13.50 7.77 -18.56
C PHE A 373 -12.27 8.56 -18.14
N PHE A 374 -11.09 7.93 -18.08
CA PHE A 374 -9.90 8.57 -17.51
C PHE A 374 -9.31 9.66 -18.41
N GLN A 375 -9.25 9.47 -19.73
CA GLN A 375 -8.65 10.43 -20.65
C GLN A 375 -9.33 11.82 -20.57
N PRO A 376 -10.67 11.95 -20.64
CA PRO A 376 -11.34 13.23 -20.44
C PRO A 376 -11.03 13.86 -19.07
N VAL A 377 -11.06 13.07 -18.00
CA VAL A 377 -10.76 13.53 -16.63
C VAL A 377 -9.32 14.03 -16.51
N TYR A 378 -8.36 13.29 -17.06
CA TYR A 378 -6.95 13.68 -17.07
C TYR A 378 -6.73 15.00 -17.82
N LEU A 379 -7.36 15.18 -18.98
CA LEU A 379 -7.23 16.40 -19.77
C LEU A 379 -7.78 17.63 -19.02
N ALA A 380 -8.89 17.46 -18.30
CA ALA A 380 -9.44 18.51 -17.45
C ALA A 380 -8.51 18.82 -16.26
N LEU A 381 -7.92 17.79 -15.63
CA LEU A 381 -7.21 17.93 -14.36
C LEU A 381 -5.72 18.30 -14.47
N ILE A 382 -5.05 17.96 -15.56
CA ILE A 382 -3.59 18.18 -15.67
C ILE A 382 -3.18 19.66 -15.56
N ARG A 383 -4.12 20.57 -15.84
CA ARG A 383 -3.96 22.03 -15.67
C ARG A 383 -4.65 22.54 -14.40
N THR A 384 -5.89 22.13 -14.14
CA THR A 384 -6.73 22.70 -13.07
C THR A 384 -6.33 22.24 -11.66
N LEU A 385 -5.88 21.00 -11.49
CA LEU A 385 -5.50 20.47 -10.17
C LEU A 385 -4.25 21.18 -9.60
N PRO A 386 -3.15 21.39 -10.35
CA PRO A 386 -2.02 22.19 -9.90
C PRO A 386 -2.41 23.62 -9.50
N ILE A 387 -3.24 24.29 -10.30
CA ILE A 387 -3.73 25.65 -10.02
C ILE A 387 -4.56 25.68 -8.74
N THR A 388 -5.39 24.66 -8.51
CA THR A 388 -6.19 24.53 -7.28
C THR A 388 -5.29 24.40 -6.04
N ILE A 389 -4.20 23.64 -6.13
CA ILE A 389 -3.26 23.49 -5.01
C ILE A 389 -2.56 24.83 -4.69
N GLU A 390 -2.23 25.62 -5.71
CA GLU A 390 -1.72 26.98 -5.53
C GLU A 390 -2.77 27.89 -4.90
N ALA A 391 -4.01 27.81 -5.38
CA ALA A 391 -5.14 28.56 -4.84
C ALA A 391 -5.40 28.23 -3.37
N ARG A 392 -5.38 26.96 -3.01
CA ARG A 392 -5.47 26.50 -1.62
C ARG A 392 -4.40 27.13 -0.73
N LYS A 393 -3.14 27.07 -1.16
CA LYS A 393 -2.02 27.64 -0.39
C LYS A 393 -2.16 29.15 -0.24
N TRP A 394 -2.52 29.83 -1.32
CA TRP A 394 -2.68 31.27 -1.34
C TRP A 394 -3.86 31.72 -0.46
N LEU A 395 -5.03 31.08 -0.58
CA LEU A 395 -6.25 31.41 0.15
C LEU A 395 -6.09 31.20 1.66
N ARG A 396 -5.37 30.16 2.09
CA ARG A 396 -5.06 29.94 3.51
C ARG A 396 -4.19 31.06 4.11
N ILE A 397 -3.35 31.71 3.31
CA ILE A 397 -2.43 32.76 3.77
C ILE A 397 -3.09 34.15 3.66
N ASN A 398 -3.82 34.40 2.57
CA ASN A 398 -4.25 35.76 2.19
C ASN A 398 -5.77 35.93 2.16
N GLY A 399 -6.55 34.84 2.22
CA GLY A 399 -8.00 34.86 2.11
C GLY A 399 -8.74 34.89 3.44
N VAL A 400 -8.11 34.45 4.54
CA VAL A 400 -8.74 34.40 5.87
C VAL A 400 -8.50 35.69 6.64
N THR A 401 -9.57 36.34 7.09
CA THR A 401 -9.50 37.52 7.95
C THR A 401 -9.74 37.13 9.40
N SER A 402 -8.85 37.53 10.31
CA SER A 402 -9.02 37.33 11.75
C SER A 402 -10.10 38.28 12.31
N THR A 403 -11.35 37.82 12.33
CA THR A 403 -12.41 38.54 13.05
C THR A 403 -12.26 38.31 14.57
N GLN A 404 -12.34 39.39 15.36
CA GLN A 404 -12.32 39.30 16.82
C GLN A 404 -13.51 38.46 17.30
N ARG A 405 -13.23 37.39 18.08
CA ARG A 405 -14.25 36.60 18.77
C ARG A 405 -14.99 37.49 19.76
N GLY A 406 -16.25 37.80 19.52
CA GLY A 406 -17.05 38.51 20.51
C GLY A 406 -18.47 38.86 20.10
N GLN A 407 -18.66 39.55 18.97
CA GLN A 407 -19.99 40.02 18.54
C GLN A 407 -20.04 40.13 17.02
N GLY A 408 -20.57 39.11 16.35
CA GLY A 408 -20.72 39.14 14.90
C GLY A 408 -21.77 38.14 14.43
N PRO A 409 -22.33 38.34 13.22
CA PRO A 409 -23.38 37.48 12.66
C PRO A 409 -22.93 36.00 12.54
N PRO A 410 -23.88 35.05 12.40
CA PRO A 410 -23.59 33.63 12.41
C PRO A 410 -22.55 33.27 11.35
N VAL A 411 -21.62 32.41 11.75
CA VAL A 411 -20.62 31.82 10.87
C VAL A 411 -21.31 30.70 10.09
N LEU A 412 -21.32 30.82 8.76
CA LEU A 412 -21.88 29.81 7.87
C LEU A 412 -20.74 28.91 7.39
N THR A 413 -20.80 27.63 7.73
CA THR A 413 -19.85 26.62 7.26
C THR A 413 -20.52 25.75 6.20
N ASP A 414 -19.97 25.76 4.99
CA ASP A 414 -20.52 25.01 3.86
C ASP A 414 -19.45 24.84 2.75
N LEU A 415 -19.86 24.24 1.63
CA LEU A 415 -19.12 24.20 0.38
C LEU A 415 -19.57 25.34 -0.55
N TYR A 416 -18.66 26.24 -0.88
CA TYR A 416 -18.93 27.43 -1.68
C TYR A 416 -18.20 27.38 -3.02
N GLN A 417 -18.84 27.83 -4.10
CA GLN A 417 -18.13 28.01 -5.37
C GLN A 417 -17.53 29.42 -5.44
N LEU A 418 -16.21 29.53 -5.52
CA LEU A 418 -15.50 30.78 -5.78
C LEU A 418 -15.32 30.99 -7.28
N ALA A 419 -15.70 32.19 -7.72
CA ALA A 419 -15.45 32.73 -9.04
C ALA A 419 -14.80 34.11 -8.95
N ILE A 420 -13.97 34.44 -9.93
CA ILE A 420 -13.48 35.81 -10.12
C ILE A 420 -14.27 36.42 -11.27
N SER A 421 -14.88 37.57 -11.00
CA SER A 421 -15.65 38.35 -11.98
C SER A 421 -15.00 39.71 -12.23
N SER A 422 -15.49 40.46 -13.21
CA SER A 422 -15.02 41.82 -13.49
C SER A 422 -15.19 42.80 -12.32
N SER A 423 -16.14 42.53 -11.41
CA SER A 423 -16.37 43.33 -10.20
C SER A 423 -15.64 42.78 -8.96
N GLY A 424 -14.86 41.70 -9.10
CA GLY A 424 -14.10 41.09 -8.02
C GLY A 424 -14.52 39.65 -7.70
N PRO A 425 -14.03 39.09 -6.57
CA PRO A 425 -14.29 37.71 -6.20
C PRO A 425 -15.71 37.55 -5.65
N VAL A 426 -16.39 36.49 -6.08
CA VAL A 426 -17.76 36.17 -5.67
C VAL A 426 -17.90 34.71 -5.27
N LEU A 427 -18.78 34.45 -4.30
CA LEU A 427 -19.12 33.11 -3.82
C LEU A 427 -20.56 32.75 -4.19
N LEU A 428 -20.78 31.54 -4.65
CA LEU A 428 -22.11 30.95 -4.76
C LEU A 428 -22.52 30.39 -3.40
N VAL A 429 -23.54 31.00 -2.78
CA VAL A 429 -24.15 30.55 -1.53
C VAL A 429 -25.62 30.24 -1.79
N GLY A 430 -25.98 28.95 -1.72
CA GLY A 430 -27.25 28.48 -2.27
C GLY A 430 -27.35 28.79 -3.76
N ASN A 431 -28.36 29.56 -4.17
CA ASN A 431 -28.57 29.97 -5.56
C ASN A 431 -28.20 31.44 -5.85
N LYS A 432 -27.39 32.07 -5.00
CA LYS A 432 -27.03 33.49 -5.15
C LYS A 432 -25.53 33.72 -5.09
N TRP A 433 -25.03 34.53 -6.03
CA TRP A 433 -23.66 35.03 -6.01
C TRP A 433 -23.57 36.22 -5.06
N ILE A 434 -22.64 36.15 -4.10
CA ILE A 434 -22.36 37.21 -3.13
C ILE A 434 -20.90 37.62 -3.21
N SER A 435 -20.62 38.91 -3.04
CA SER A 435 -19.23 39.42 -3.03
C SER A 435 -18.47 38.90 -1.81
N VAL A 436 -17.21 38.48 -2.01
CA VAL A 436 -16.28 38.12 -0.95
C VAL A 436 -15.05 38.99 -1.01
N ARG A 437 -14.63 39.50 0.14
CA ARG A 437 -13.42 40.31 0.24
C ARG A 437 -12.19 39.39 0.32
N LEU A 438 -11.28 39.56 -0.64
CA LEU A 438 -9.95 38.96 -0.64
C LEU A 438 -8.89 40.06 -0.72
N SER A 439 -7.74 39.86 -0.09
CA SER A 439 -6.61 40.81 -0.02
C SER A 439 -5.87 41.03 -1.37
N GLY A 440 -6.50 40.66 -2.47
CA GLY A 440 -5.92 40.46 -3.81
C GLY A 440 -6.32 39.09 -4.38
N PHE A 441 -5.97 38.82 -5.62
CA PHE A 441 -6.04 37.47 -6.20
C PHE A 441 -5.14 37.39 -7.45
N PRO A 442 -4.56 36.22 -7.77
CA PRO A 442 -3.81 36.04 -9.01
C PRO A 442 -4.71 36.20 -10.26
N PRO A 443 -4.29 36.96 -11.29
CA PRO A 443 -5.10 37.16 -12.52
C PRO A 443 -5.45 35.87 -13.25
N MET A 444 -4.57 34.86 -13.18
CA MET A 444 -4.79 33.55 -13.79
C MET A 444 -6.01 32.80 -13.24
N TRP A 445 -6.67 33.30 -12.19
CA TRP A 445 -7.90 32.72 -11.64
C TRP A 445 -9.18 33.24 -12.31
N GLU A 446 -9.11 34.25 -13.17
CA GLU A 446 -10.29 34.81 -13.87
C GLU A 446 -11.07 33.73 -14.63
N GLU A 447 -10.35 32.82 -15.29
CA GLU A 447 -10.91 31.71 -16.06
C GLU A 447 -11.18 30.45 -15.22
N ASN A 448 -10.77 30.44 -13.95
CA ASN A 448 -10.90 29.27 -13.09
C ASN A 448 -12.02 29.43 -12.07
N ARG A 449 -12.56 28.30 -11.64
CA ARG A 449 -13.57 28.20 -10.59
C ARG A 449 -13.10 27.18 -9.57
N PHE A 450 -13.36 27.45 -8.30
CA PHE A 450 -12.91 26.61 -7.20
C PHE A 450 -14.08 26.31 -6.27
N TRP A 451 -14.14 25.08 -5.75
CA TRP A 451 -14.99 24.78 -4.61
C TRP A 451 -14.18 24.96 -3.33
N ILE A 452 -14.72 25.70 -2.37
CA ILE A 452 -14.06 26.02 -1.10
C ILE A 452 -14.91 25.45 0.01
N ARG A 453 -14.35 24.50 0.76
CA ARG A 453 -14.94 24.05 2.02
C ARG A 453 -14.39 24.94 3.13
N GLY A 454 -15.28 25.64 3.84
CA GLY A 454 -14.85 26.56 4.88
C GLY A 454 -15.99 27.34 5.50
N SER A 455 -15.62 28.37 6.24
CA SER A 455 -16.52 29.20 7.01
C SER A 455 -16.47 30.64 6.53
N ILE A 456 -17.63 31.23 6.27
CA ILE A 456 -17.78 32.64 5.92
C ILE A 456 -18.57 33.39 6.97
N GLN A 457 -18.29 34.68 7.11
CA GLN A 457 -19.04 35.61 7.93
C GLN A 457 -19.36 36.86 7.11
N LYS A 458 -20.59 37.36 7.23
CA LYS A 458 -21.00 38.59 6.55
C LYS A 458 -20.65 39.80 7.41
N VAL A 459 -19.85 40.73 6.90
CA VAL A 459 -19.46 41.97 7.59
C VAL A 459 -19.77 43.15 6.67
N ASN A 460 -20.67 44.05 7.10
CA ASN A 460 -21.01 45.30 6.39
C ASN A 460 -21.27 45.12 4.88
N ALA A 461 -22.15 44.17 4.54
CA ALA A 461 -22.57 43.79 3.17
C ALA A 461 -21.61 42.94 2.33
N GLU A 462 -20.37 42.71 2.77
CA GLU A 462 -19.42 41.79 2.12
C GLU A 462 -19.24 40.52 2.94
N SER A 463 -18.88 39.42 2.28
CA SER A 463 -18.52 38.18 2.97
C SER A 463 -17.01 38.10 3.16
N VAL A 464 -16.56 37.57 4.28
CA VAL A 464 -15.14 37.27 4.53
C VAL A 464 -15.00 35.81 4.94
N PHE A 465 -13.90 35.17 4.51
CA PHE A 465 -13.55 33.86 5.04
C PHE A 465 -12.99 34.00 6.45
N THR A 466 -13.58 33.27 7.39
CA THR A 466 -13.06 33.14 8.77
C THR A 466 -12.26 31.85 8.93
N HIS A 467 -12.53 30.84 8.10
CA HIS A 467 -11.76 29.60 8.04
C HIS A 467 -11.85 29.00 6.64
N ILE A 468 -10.75 28.38 6.17
CA ILE A 468 -10.72 27.62 4.91
C ILE A 468 -10.14 26.25 5.22
N GLU A 469 -10.98 25.22 5.15
CA GLU A 469 -10.60 23.84 5.39
C GLU A 469 -9.86 23.30 4.16
N ASN A 470 -10.49 23.33 2.98
CA ASN A 470 -9.88 22.86 1.74
C ASN A 470 -10.41 23.58 0.50
N VAL A 471 -9.73 23.40 -0.63
CA VAL A 471 -10.08 23.98 -1.93
C VAL A 471 -9.96 22.90 -3.00
N TYR A 472 -10.98 22.76 -3.84
CA TYR A 472 -11.10 21.74 -4.88
C TYR A 472 -11.32 22.38 -6.26
N PRO A 473 -10.88 21.73 -7.35
CA PRO A 473 -11.14 22.23 -8.70
C PRO A 473 -12.63 22.12 -9.01
N ALA A 474 -13.21 23.13 -9.67
CA ALA A 474 -14.48 22.96 -10.34
C ALA A 474 -14.24 22.34 -11.72
N VAL A 475 -14.50 21.04 -11.83
CA VAL A 475 -14.26 20.28 -13.06
C VAL A 475 -15.51 20.26 -13.91
N MET A 476 -15.40 20.76 -15.13
CA MET A 476 -16.42 20.58 -16.18
C MET A 476 -15.83 19.61 -17.20
N VAL A 477 -16.27 18.35 -17.22
CA VAL A 477 -15.95 17.42 -18.31
C VAL A 477 -17.11 17.52 -19.30
N GLU A 478 -16.85 18.07 -20.49
CA GLU A 478 -17.85 18.05 -21.56
C GLU A 478 -18.23 16.60 -21.88
N GLU A 479 -19.53 16.31 -21.92
CA GLU A 479 -20.02 15.05 -22.47
C GLU A 479 -19.70 15.05 -23.96
N SER A 480 -18.66 14.31 -24.34
CA SER A 480 -18.41 14.01 -25.74
C SER A 480 -19.65 13.34 -26.31
N ASN A 481 -20.38 14.08 -27.14
CA ASN A 481 -21.43 13.56 -28.01
C ASN A 481 -20.98 12.26 -28.67
N SER A 482 -21.92 11.31 -28.74
CA SER A 482 -21.92 10.07 -29.52
C SER A 482 -21.02 10.10 -30.77
N PRO A 483 -20.38 8.96 -31.12
CA PRO A 483 -19.37 8.90 -32.16
C PRO A 483 -19.98 9.32 -33.51
N GLN A 484 -19.56 10.48 -34.04
CA GLN A 484 -19.76 10.76 -35.45
C GLN A 484 -18.87 9.82 -36.26
N PRO A 485 -19.40 9.16 -37.30
CA PRO A 485 -18.61 8.24 -38.10
C PRO A 485 -17.53 9.03 -38.84
N LEU A 486 -16.30 8.52 -38.75
CA LEU A 486 -15.13 8.96 -39.49
C LEU A 486 -15.49 9.17 -40.97
N ARG A 487 -15.56 10.43 -41.40
CA ARG A 487 -15.50 10.75 -42.82
C ARG A 487 -14.06 10.53 -43.27
N TYR A 488 -13.86 9.43 -44.01
CA TYR A 488 -12.72 9.26 -44.90
C TYR A 488 -12.58 10.52 -45.77
N ILE A 489 -11.46 11.23 -45.62
CA ILE A 489 -11.00 12.15 -46.65
C ILE A 489 -10.10 11.31 -47.56
N GLU A 490 -10.68 10.86 -48.67
CA GLU A 490 -9.91 10.41 -49.83
C GLU A 490 -9.20 11.62 -50.46
N ASN A 491 -7.96 11.39 -50.88
CA ASN A 491 -7.14 12.33 -51.63
C ASN A 491 -7.86 12.85 -52.88
N SER A 492 -7.69 14.13 -53.20
CA SER A 492 -7.65 14.65 -54.59
C SER A 492 -7.05 16.06 -54.63
N ASN A 493 -5.97 16.17 -55.42
CA ASN A 493 -5.27 17.35 -55.96
C ASN A 493 -4.32 18.15 -55.05
#